data_AF-A0A0R2ASC7-F1
#
_entry.id   AF-A0A0R2ASC7-F1
#
_cell.length_a   1.000
_cell.length_b   1.000
_cell.length_c   1.000
_cell.angle_alpha   90.00
_cell.angle_beta   90.00
_cell.angle_gamma   90.00
#
_symmetry.space_group_name_H-M   'P 1'
#
loop_
_entity.id
_entity.type
_entity.pdbx_description
1 polymer ?
#
loop_
_entity_poly.entity_id
_entity_poly.type
_entity_poly.pdbx_seq_one_letter_code
_entity_poly.pdbx_strand_id
1 'polypeptide(L)'
;MAGEYLLKQFNKRGGHASEYSDVVFGKVVSKSPLKIEVSNTLILTEDFLTLGRNVTDHKEKISIVKDSDKMIINKPEDKTKDIEIMVKQHLEEGDAVAMIRKDGGQEFYVFEKLGDD
;
A
#
# COMPACT_ATOMS: atom_id res chain seq x y z
N MET A 1 -11.20 37.27 -3.15
CA MET A 1 -11.60 36.31 -4.23
C MET A 1 -11.39 34.87 -3.76
N ALA A 2 -11.98 33.87 -4.42
CA ALA A 2 -11.84 32.46 -4.01
C ALA A 2 -10.37 31.99 -3.92
N GLY A 3 -9.50 32.48 -4.81
CA GLY A 3 -8.06 32.15 -4.79
C GLY A 3 -7.32 32.65 -3.54
N GLU A 4 -7.56 33.90 -3.12
CA GLU A 4 -6.96 34.44 -1.89
C GLU A 4 -7.44 33.70 -0.64
N TYR A 5 -8.70 33.27 -0.63
CA TYR A 5 -9.24 32.46 0.45
C TYR A 5 -8.51 31.12 0.55
N LEU A 6 -8.31 30.41 -0.56
CA LEU A 6 -7.55 29.15 -0.60
C LEU A 6 -6.11 29.34 -0.14
N LEU A 7 -5.43 30.38 -0.65
CA LEU A 7 -4.05 30.69 -0.25
C LEU A 7 -3.94 30.95 1.25
N LYS A 8 -4.91 31.67 1.82
CA LYS A 8 -4.99 31.92 3.26
C LYS A 8 -5.24 30.63 4.05
N GLN A 9 -6.08 29.71 3.56
CA GLN A 9 -6.31 28.43 4.22
C GLN A 9 -5.05 27.55 4.20
N PHE A 10 -4.34 27.49 3.07
CA PHE A 10 -3.06 26.76 2.98
C PHE A 10 -2.03 27.29 3.97
N ASN A 11 -1.86 28.62 4.03
CA ASN A 11 -0.88 29.24 4.92
C ASN A 11 -1.28 29.22 6.40
N LYS A 12 -2.58 29.07 6.72
CA LYS A 12 -3.07 29.05 8.10
C LYS A 12 -2.57 27.84 8.89
N ARG A 13 -2.41 26.70 8.21
CA ARG A 13 -1.99 25.46 8.86
C ARG A 13 -0.51 25.52 9.28
N GLY A 14 0.36 26.03 8.41
CA GLY A 14 1.80 26.03 8.65
C GLY A 14 2.38 24.61 8.83
N GLY A 15 3.66 24.53 9.20
CA GLY A 15 4.37 23.27 9.46
C GLY A 15 5.41 22.92 8.40
N HIS A 16 6.18 21.86 8.66
CA HIS A 16 7.17 21.36 7.71
C HIS A 16 6.53 20.48 6.62
N ALA A 17 7.15 20.43 5.44
CA ALA A 17 6.68 19.58 4.34
C ALA A 17 6.50 18.10 4.76
N SER A 18 7.30 17.62 5.72
CA SER A 18 7.23 16.27 6.27
C SER A 18 6.00 15.99 7.14
N GLU A 19 5.27 17.02 7.57
CA GLU A 19 4.07 16.86 8.39
C GLU A 19 2.80 16.66 7.55
N TYR A 20 2.86 16.95 6.25
CA TYR A 20 1.73 16.79 5.35
C TYR A 20 1.64 15.37 4.82
N SER A 21 0.42 14.93 4.51
CA SER A 21 0.18 13.66 3.83
C SER A 21 0.76 13.68 2.42
N ASP A 22 1.54 12.65 2.08
CA ASP A 22 2.16 12.48 0.77
C ASP A 22 2.45 11.00 0.49
N VAL A 23 2.65 10.65 -0.78
CA VAL A 23 3.13 9.33 -1.19
C VAL A 23 4.65 9.31 -1.08
N VAL A 24 5.16 8.34 -0.32
CA VAL A 24 6.60 8.12 -0.12
C VAL A 24 6.97 6.68 -0.48
N PHE A 25 8.23 6.48 -0.81
CA PHE A 25 8.77 5.17 -1.15
C PHE A 25 9.81 4.75 -0.14
N GLY A 26 9.95 3.45 0.05
CA GLY A 26 10.95 2.90 0.95
C GLY A 26 11.38 1.49 0.59
N LYS A 27 12.37 0.99 1.30
CA LYS A 27 12.91 -0.36 1.17
C LYS A 27 12.80 -1.10 2.49
N VAL A 28 12.31 -2.34 2.46
CA VAL A 28 12.25 -3.19 3.65
C VAL A 28 13.66 -3.63 4.02
N VAL A 29 14.11 -3.29 5.23
CA VAL A 29 15.45 -3.62 5.76
C VAL A 29 15.40 -4.82 6.70
N SER A 30 14.24 -5.10 7.31
CA SER A 30 14.07 -6.23 8.22
C SER A 30 12.61 -6.65 8.26
N LYS A 31 12.36 -7.96 8.32
CA LYS A 31 11.01 -8.56 8.41
C LYS A 31 10.48 -8.68 9.85
N SER A 32 11.34 -8.98 10.82
CA SER A 32 10.92 -9.18 12.22
C SER A 32 12.02 -8.72 13.19
N PRO A 33 11.82 -7.57 13.88
CA PRO A 33 10.70 -6.64 13.74
C PRO A 33 10.72 -5.94 12.37
N LEU A 34 9.54 -5.55 11.87
CA LEU A 34 9.42 -4.93 10.55
C LEU A 34 10.10 -3.54 10.56
N LYS A 35 11.00 -3.31 9.61
CA LYS A 35 11.67 -2.02 9.42
C LYS A 35 11.71 -1.62 7.96
N ILE A 36 11.33 -0.38 7.67
CA ILE A 36 11.32 0.19 6.32
C ILE A 36 12.17 1.46 6.32
N GLU A 37 13.17 1.50 5.45
CA GLU A 37 13.99 2.67 5.20
C GLU A 37 13.34 3.54 4.12
N VAL A 38 13.01 4.78 4.45
CA VAL A 38 12.46 5.77 3.50
C VAL A 38 13.58 6.60 2.87
N SER A 39 14.60 6.90 3.67
CA SER A 39 15.79 7.63 3.28
C SER A 39 16.94 7.23 4.20
N ASN A 40 18.18 7.58 3.83
CA ASN A 40 19.40 7.23 4.58
C ASN A 40 19.39 7.65 6.06
N THR A 41 18.45 8.52 6.48
CA THR A 41 18.32 9.03 7.85
C THR A 41 17.03 8.57 8.55
N LEU A 42 16.08 7.98 7.83
CA LEU A 42 14.74 7.67 8.35
C LEU A 42 14.42 6.18 8.17
N ILE A 43 14.41 5.46 9.30
CA ILE A 43 13.97 4.07 9.40
C ILE A 43 12.69 4.03 10.23
N LEU A 44 11.62 3.55 9.64
CA LEU A 44 10.32 3.35 10.29
C LEU A 44 10.27 1.97 10.93
N THR A 45 9.82 1.91 12.18
CA THR A 45 9.54 0.66 12.91
C THR A 45 8.07 0.29 12.82
N GLU A 46 7.75 -0.97 13.10
CA GLU A 46 6.40 -1.53 13.03
C GLU A 46 5.31 -0.70 13.75
N ASP A 47 5.63 -0.05 14.87
CA ASP A 47 4.69 0.80 15.61
C ASP A 47 4.17 2.00 14.79
N PHE A 48 4.94 2.47 13.81
CA PHE A 48 4.57 3.61 12.95
C PHE A 48 3.97 3.18 11.62
N LEU A 49 3.84 1.86 11.39
CA LEU A 49 3.42 1.29 10.11
C LEU A 49 2.02 0.69 10.23
N THR A 50 1.14 1.11 9.34
CA THR A 50 -0.14 0.45 9.09
C THR A 50 -0.03 -0.32 7.77
N LEU A 51 -0.16 -1.65 7.82
CA LEU A 51 -0.05 -2.48 6.62
C LEU A 51 -1.38 -2.61 5.89
N GLY A 52 -1.34 -2.40 4.58
CA GLY A 52 -2.45 -2.60 3.67
C GLY A 52 -2.60 -4.05 3.22
N ARG A 53 -3.67 -4.29 2.46
CA ARG A 53 -4.04 -5.64 1.98
C ARG A 53 -3.01 -6.23 1.01
N ASN A 54 -2.42 -5.42 0.14
CA ASN A 54 -1.45 -5.87 -0.88
C ASN A 54 -0.03 -6.06 -0.33
N VAL A 55 0.15 -5.90 0.98
CA VAL A 55 1.43 -6.15 1.67
C VAL A 55 1.28 -7.15 2.82
N THR A 56 0.14 -7.82 2.88
CA THR A 56 -0.21 -8.82 3.89
C THR A 56 -0.84 -10.05 3.23
N ASP A 57 -0.62 -11.21 3.84
CA ASP A 57 -1.25 -12.44 3.38
C ASP A 57 -2.77 -12.36 3.64
N HIS A 58 -3.56 -12.57 2.60
CA HIS A 58 -5.01 -12.51 2.70
C HIS A 58 -5.68 -13.57 1.82
N LYS A 59 -6.91 -13.92 2.18
CA LYS A 59 -7.73 -14.85 1.40
C LYS A 59 -8.59 -14.07 0.41
N GLU A 60 -8.69 -14.61 -0.80
CA GLU A 60 -9.59 -14.12 -1.84
C GLU A 60 -10.50 -15.23 -2.35
N LYS A 61 -11.75 -14.87 -2.63
CA LYS A 61 -12.72 -15.75 -3.29
C LYS A 61 -12.72 -15.44 -4.77
N ILE A 62 -12.34 -16.42 -5.58
CA ILE A 62 -12.38 -16.30 -7.03
C ILE A 62 -13.47 -17.23 -7.55
N SER A 63 -14.36 -16.69 -8.37
CA SER A 63 -15.36 -17.47 -9.09
C SER A 63 -14.81 -17.82 -10.49
N ILE A 64 -14.62 -19.11 -10.77
CA ILE A 64 -14.09 -19.59 -12.05
C ILE A 64 -15.23 -20.06 -12.94
N VAL A 65 -15.28 -19.57 -14.18
CA VAL A 65 -16.20 -20.02 -15.24
C VAL A 65 -15.41 -20.94 -16.18
N LYS A 66 -15.89 -22.17 -16.39
CA LYS A 66 -15.27 -23.13 -17.31
C LYS A 66 -15.86 -22.95 -18.70
N ASP A 67 -15.08 -22.41 -19.63
CA ASP A 67 -15.30 -22.59 -21.06
C ASP A 67 -14.17 -23.46 -21.63
N SER A 68 -14.51 -24.30 -22.61
CA SER A 68 -13.73 -25.45 -23.05
C SER A 68 -12.28 -25.07 -23.41
N ASP A 69 -11.32 -25.70 -22.73
CA ASP A 69 -9.87 -25.68 -22.94
C ASP A 69 -9.07 -24.36 -22.78
N LYS A 70 -9.68 -23.26 -22.35
CA LYS A 70 -8.93 -22.06 -21.90
C LYS A 70 -9.56 -21.44 -20.67
N MET A 71 -8.77 -21.27 -19.60
CA MET A 71 -9.15 -20.44 -18.45
C MET A 71 -9.26 -18.98 -18.91
N ILE A 72 -10.48 -18.51 -19.16
CA ILE A 72 -10.77 -17.10 -19.44
C ILE A 72 -11.43 -16.49 -18.20
N ILE A 73 -10.80 -15.46 -17.65
CA ILE A 73 -11.37 -14.64 -16.58
C ILE A 73 -12.36 -13.67 -17.24
N ASN A 74 -13.62 -13.66 -16.78
CA ASN A 74 -14.74 -12.79 -17.19
C ASN A 74 -15.54 -13.20 -18.44
N LYS A 75 -16.44 -14.18 -18.31
CA LYS A 75 -17.71 -14.21 -19.06
C LYS A 75 -18.86 -14.64 -18.13
N PRO A 76 -20.07 -14.07 -18.29
CA PRO A 76 -21.20 -14.41 -17.44
C PRO A 76 -21.80 -15.74 -17.94
N GLU A 77 -22.31 -16.53 -17.00
CA GLU A 77 -23.21 -17.67 -17.24
C GLU A 77 -22.53 -18.99 -17.66
N ASP A 78 -21.87 -19.68 -16.73
CA ASP A 78 -22.22 -21.06 -16.33
C ASP A 78 -21.25 -21.64 -15.28
N LYS A 79 -21.83 -22.26 -14.24
CA LYS A 79 -21.16 -23.00 -13.14
C LYS A 79 -19.96 -22.28 -12.50
N THR A 80 -20.25 -21.21 -11.78
CA THR A 80 -19.30 -20.62 -10.83
C THR A 80 -18.99 -21.59 -9.69
N LYS A 81 -17.76 -22.11 -9.68
CA LYS A 81 -17.18 -22.68 -8.45
C LYS A 81 -16.40 -21.58 -7.77
N ASP A 82 -16.80 -21.24 -6.54
CA ASP A 82 -16.03 -20.35 -5.68
C ASP A 82 -14.85 -21.14 -5.10
N ILE A 83 -13.63 -20.65 -5.35
CA ILE A 83 -12.41 -21.21 -4.80
C ILE A 83 -11.81 -20.13 -3.88
N GLU A 84 -11.53 -20.50 -2.64
CA GLU A 84 -10.71 -19.68 -1.75
C GLU A 84 -9.24 -19.90 -2.06
N ILE A 85 -8.54 -18.83 -2.45
CA ILE A 85 -7.09 -18.83 -2.63
C ILE A 85 -6.44 -17.99 -1.53
N MET A 86 -5.25 -18.42 -1.09
CA MET A 86 -4.39 -17.63 -0.22
C MET A 86 -3.44 -16.84 -1.09
N VAL A 87 -3.59 -15.52 -1.11
CA VAL A 87 -2.68 -14.62 -1.79
C VAL A 87 -1.56 -14.27 -0.83
N LYS A 88 -0.34 -14.73 -1.15
CA LYS A 88 0.86 -14.47 -0.34
C LYS A 88 1.51 -13.18 -0.82
N GLN A 89 1.36 -12.12 -0.03
CA GLN A 89 1.82 -10.77 -0.38
C GLN A 89 2.55 -10.09 0.79
N HIS A 90 2.90 -10.83 1.84
CA HIS A 90 3.69 -10.27 2.94
C HIS A 90 5.05 -9.70 2.47
N LEU A 91 5.58 -8.79 3.30
CA LEU A 91 6.86 -8.13 3.07
C LEU A 91 8.05 -9.03 3.44
N GLU A 92 9.08 -8.97 2.61
CA GLU A 92 10.38 -9.62 2.72
C GLU A 92 11.49 -8.57 2.69
N GLU A 93 12.65 -8.93 3.21
CA GLU A 93 13.82 -8.03 3.20
C GLU A 93 14.25 -7.77 1.75
N GLY A 94 14.49 -6.50 1.43
CA GLY A 94 14.85 -6.06 0.09
C GLY A 94 13.70 -5.48 -0.72
N ASP A 95 12.45 -5.77 -0.36
CA ASP A 95 11.28 -5.28 -1.09
C ASP A 95 11.24 -3.74 -1.14
N ALA A 96 11.00 -3.20 -2.33
CA ALA A 96 10.63 -1.80 -2.50
C ALA A 96 9.12 -1.64 -2.28
N VAL A 97 8.71 -0.60 -1.56
CA VAL A 97 7.31 -0.38 -1.17
C VAL A 97 6.88 1.05 -1.39
N ALA A 98 5.59 1.23 -1.69
CA ALA A 98 4.91 2.51 -1.71
C ALA A 98 4.07 2.69 -0.44
N MET A 99 4.15 3.88 0.14
CA MET A 99 3.50 4.23 1.40
C MET A 99 2.83 5.60 1.31
N ILE A 100 1.77 5.81 2.09
CA ILE A 100 1.16 7.12 2.31
C ILE A 100 1.57 7.57 3.71
N ARG A 101 2.28 8.69 3.81
CA ARG A 101 2.51 9.35 5.10
C ARG A 101 1.19 9.94 5.59
N LYS A 102 0.78 9.63 6.81
CA LYS A 102 -0.42 10.23 7.41
C LYS A 102 -0.14 11.68 7.81
N ASP A 103 -1.21 12.44 7.91
CA ASP A 103 -1.17 13.80 8.40
C ASP A 103 -0.54 13.86 9.80
N GLY A 104 0.40 14.78 10.03
CA GLY A 104 1.25 14.83 11.22
C GLY A 104 2.62 14.18 11.04
N GLY A 105 2.82 13.39 9.98
CA GLY A 105 4.14 12.95 9.52
C GLY A 105 4.79 11.78 10.26
N GLN A 106 4.13 11.24 11.29
CA GLN A 106 4.68 10.19 12.16
C GLN A 106 4.32 8.77 11.70
N GLU A 107 3.09 8.57 11.24
CA GLU A 107 2.58 7.26 10.83
C GLU A 107 2.53 7.11 9.31
N PHE A 108 2.68 5.88 8.83
CA PHE A 108 2.71 5.57 7.40
C PHE A 108 1.81 4.37 7.10
N TYR A 109 1.04 4.46 6.03
CA TYR A 109 0.23 3.37 5.50
C TYR A 109 0.93 2.74 4.30
N VAL A 110 1.40 1.50 4.45
CA VAL A 110 2.06 0.74 3.39
C VAL A 110 1.02 0.06 2.54
N PHE A 111 0.93 0.39 1.25
CA PHE A 111 -0.21 -0.05 0.43
C PHE A 111 0.16 -0.94 -0.75
N GLU A 112 1.41 -0.93 -1.21
CA GLU A 112 1.81 -1.70 -2.41
C GLU A 112 3.30 -2.08 -2.36
N LYS A 113 3.62 -3.26 -2.89
CA LYS A 113 4.99 -3.64 -3.24
C LYS A 113 5.29 -3.13 -4.64
N LEU A 114 6.40 -2.44 -4.83
CA LEU A 114 6.83 -2.05 -6.17
C LEU A 114 7.37 -3.30 -6.87
N GLY A 115 6.98 -3.48 -8.14
CA GLY A 115 7.53 -4.54 -8.97
C GLY A 115 9.01 -4.30 -9.28
N ASP A 116 9.78 -5.37 -9.35
CA ASP A 116 11.09 -5.35 -9.98
C ASP A 116 10.88 -5.27 -11.51
N ASP A 117 11.30 -4.18 -12.14
CA ASP A 117 11.37 -4.06 -13.61
C ASP A 117 12.40 -5.02 -14.23
#